data_AF-A0A4Y8SGT9-F1
#
_entry.id   AF-A0A4Y8SGT9-F1
#
_cell.length_a   1.000
_cell.length_b   1.000
_cell.length_c   1.000
_cell.angle_alpha   90.00
_cell.angle_beta   90.00
_cell.angle_gamma   90.00
#
_symmetry.space_group_name_H-M   'P 1'
#
loop_
_entity.id
_entity.type
_entity.pdbx_description
1 polymer ?
#
loop_
_entity_poly.entity_id
_entity_poly.type
_entity_poly.pdbx_seq_one_letter_code
_entity_poly.pdbx_strand_id
1 'polypeptide(L)'
;MSNDNITKTVIVDDVHENTSQELISITSDKLKLALLEHLRCIEDMKAWQTPASLVVAVALVFATSTFKDSFGIKGDVWLAFFMFLMAAFVVWLALSLLKLRRRSSIDALIEAIKRKKTNGH
;
A
#
# COMPACT_ATOMS: atom_id res chain seq x y z
N MET A 1 -3.60 -15.80 -48.93
CA MET A 1 -3.27 -15.32 -47.57
C MET A 1 -4.08 -16.16 -46.60
N SER A 2 -3.43 -17.06 -45.87
CA SER A 2 -4.09 -17.99 -44.94
C SER A 2 -4.36 -17.25 -43.62
N ASN A 3 -5.62 -17.25 -43.18
CA ASN A 3 -6.00 -16.74 -41.86
C ASN A 3 -5.65 -17.81 -40.83
N ASP A 4 -4.66 -17.55 -39.98
CA ASP A 4 -4.33 -18.43 -38.87
C ASP A 4 -5.22 -18.10 -37.67
N ASN A 5 -6.35 -18.82 -37.57
CA ASN A 5 -7.18 -18.84 -36.37
C ASN A 5 -6.48 -19.68 -35.29
N ILE A 6 -5.95 -19.02 -34.25
CA ILE A 6 -5.30 -19.66 -33.10
C ILE A 6 -6.38 -20.36 -32.25
N THR A 7 -6.56 -21.65 -32.44
CA THR A 7 -7.41 -22.50 -31.59
C THR A 7 -6.62 -22.92 -30.35
N LYS A 8 -7.11 -22.57 -29.15
CA LYS A 8 -6.57 -23.06 -27.87
C LYS A 8 -7.50 -24.15 -27.32
N THR A 9 -6.96 -25.35 -27.09
CA THR A 9 -7.68 -26.47 -26.48
C THR A 9 -7.16 -26.68 -25.06
N VAL A 10 -8.07 -26.70 -24.08
CA VAL A 10 -7.75 -26.99 -22.67
C VAL A 10 -8.34 -28.36 -22.34
N ILE A 11 -7.50 -29.28 -21.86
CA ILE A 11 -7.92 -30.63 -21.43
C ILE A 11 -8.20 -30.57 -19.93
N VAL A 12 -9.43 -30.90 -19.53
CA VAL A 12 -9.91 -30.85 -18.14
C VAL A 12 -10.02 -32.28 -17.61
N ASP A 13 -9.35 -32.55 -16.48
CA ASP A 13 -9.18 -33.90 -15.90
C ASP A 13 -10.32 -34.30 -14.95
N ASP A 14 -10.93 -33.34 -14.24
CA ASP A 14 -12.10 -33.56 -13.38
C ASP A 14 -12.95 -32.29 -13.27
N VAL A 15 -14.29 -32.42 -13.30
CA VAL A 15 -15.25 -31.30 -13.26
C VAL A 15 -15.99 -31.35 -11.94
N HIS A 16 -15.57 -30.53 -10.97
CA HIS A 16 -16.36 -30.23 -9.79
C HIS A 16 -17.14 -28.94 -10.04
N GLU A 17 -18.44 -29.11 -10.30
CA GLU A 17 -19.36 -28.02 -10.62
C GLU A 17 -19.79 -27.31 -9.33
N ASN A 18 -18.93 -26.43 -8.82
CA ASN A 18 -19.33 -25.41 -7.85
C ASN A 18 -18.84 -24.04 -8.34
N THR A 19 -19.78 -23.24 -8.83
CA THR A 19 -19.68 -21.84 -9.28
C THR A 19 -18.96 -21.56 -10.62
N SER A 20 -19.65 -20.79 -11.45
CA SER A 20 -19.24 -20.23 -12.74
C SER A 20 -17.79 -19.69 -12.74
N GLN A 21 -16.88 -20.38 -13.43
CA GLN A 21 -15.52 -19.89 -13.63
C GLN A 21 -15.52 -18.74 -14.64
N GLU A 22 -15.07 -17.56 -14.22
CA GLU A 22 -15.01 -16.36 -15.07
C GLU A 22 -13.65 -16.26 -15.79
N LEU A 23 -13.65 -16.43 -17.12
CA LEU A 23 -12.44 -16.32 -17.93
C LEU A 23 -12.13 -14.85 -18.28
N ILE A 24 -11.05 -14.31 -17.70
CA ILE A 24 -10.57 -12.95 -17.99
C ILE A 24 -9.40 -13.02 -19.00
N SER A 25 -9.68 -12.72 -20.27
CA SER A 25 -8.65 -12.61 -21.32
C SER A 25 -8.21 -11.15 -21.48
N ILE A 26 -6.93 -10.86 -21.17
CA ILE A 26 -6.31 -9.54 -21.31
C ILE A 26 -4.92 -9.64 -21.97
N THR A 27 -4.45 -8.52 -22.56
CA THR A 27 -3.10 -8.43 -23.11
C THR A 27 -2.05 -8.31 -22.00
N SER A 28 -0.82 -8.77 -22.27
CA SER A 28 0.32 -8.69 -21.34
C SER A 28 0.56 -7.26 -20.84
N ASP A 29 0.42 -6.25 -21.71
CA ASP A 29 0.63 -4.85 -21.32
C ASP A 29 -0.42 -4.35 -20.32
N LYS A 30 -1.69 -4.72 -20.51
CA LYS A 30 -2.77 -4.37 -19.56
C LYS A 30 -2.57 -5.06 -18.22
N LEU A 31 -2.10 -6.31 -18.24
CA LEU A 31 -1.75 -7.06 -17.03
C LEU A 31 -0.60 -6.40 -16.28
N LYS A 32 0.50 -6.06 -16.97
CA LYS A 32 1.66 -5.36 -16.39
C LYS A 32 1.25 -4.05 -15.73
N LEU A 33 0.40 -3.26 -16.40
CA LEU A 33 -0.07 -1.99 -15.85
C LEU A 33 -0.89 -2.18 -14.56
N ALA A 34 -1.81 -3.15 -14.54
CA ALA A 34 -2.62 -3.45 -13.36
C ALA A 34 -1.77 -3.95 -12.18
N LEU A 35 -0.80 -4.84 -12.46
CA LEU A 35 0.18 -5.30 -11.46
C LEU A 35 1.02 -4.16 -10.90
N LEU A 36 1.49 -3.25 -11.75
CA LEU A 36 2.33 -2.14 -11.34
C LEU A 36 1.54 -1.13 -10.47
N GLU A 37 0.27 -0.91 -10.79
CA GLU A 37 -0.63 -0.09 -9.98
C GLU A 37 -0.94 -0.74 -8.62
N HIS A 38 -1.11 -2.06 -8.60
CA HIS A 38 -1.26 -2.81 -7.35
C HIS A 38 0.02 -2.78 -6.50
N LEU A 39 1.19 -2.93 -7.12
CA LEU A 39 2.47 -2.88 -6.43
C LEU A 39 2.72 -1.52 -5.79
N ARG A 40 2.40 -0.43 -6.50
CA ARG A 40 2.42 0.94 -5.95
C ARG A 40 1.49 1.09 -4.76
N CYS A 41 0.28 0.52 -4.83
CA CYS A 41 -0.61 0.50 -3.66
C CYS A 41 0.05 -0.21 -2.47
N ILE A 42 0.64 -1.39 -2.66
CA ILE A 42 1.31 -2.13 -1.58
C ILE A 42 2.49 -1.33 -1.00
N GLU A 43 3.25 -0.64 -1.85
CA GLU A 43 4.35 0.21 -1.41
C GLU A 43 3.86 1.40 -0.58
N ASP A 44 2.78 2.06 -1.03
CA ASP A 44 2.10 3.10 -0.25
C ASP A 44 1.54 2.56 1.07
N MET A 45 1.10 1.29 1.12
CA MET A 45 0.65 0.63 2.34
C MET A 45 1.78 0.44 3.36
N LYS A 46 3.05 0.52 2.97
CA LYS A 46 4.20 0.48 3.88
C LYS A 46 4.64 1.86 4.35
N ALA A 47 4.10 2.94 3.79
CA ALA A 47 4.51 4.30 4.11
C ALA A 47 4.23 4.74 5.56
N TRP A 48 3.43 4.00 6.32
CA TRP A 48 3.22 4.25 7.77
C TRP A 48 4.37 3.69 8.64
N GLN A 49 5.21 2.79 8.11
CA GLN A 49 6.32 2.20 8.87
C GLN A 49 7.39 3.24 9.23
N THR A 50 7.68 4.17 8.32
CA THR A 50 8.65 5.26 8.54
C THR A 50 8.24 6.21 9.68
N PRO A 51 7.03 6.79 9.71
CA PRO A 51 6.62 7.60 10.85
C PRO A 51 6.52 6.78 12.14
N ALA A 52 6.15 5.50 12.07
CA ALA A 52 6.09 4.64 13.25
C ALA A 52 7.48 4.43 13.89
N SER A 53 8.52 4.19 13.08
CA SER A 53 9.88 4.04 13.59
C SER A 53 10.41 5.32 14.24
N LEU A 54 10.06 6.49 13.68
CA LEU A 54 10.41 7.79 14.27
C LEU A 54 9.70 8.04 15.61
N VAL A 55 8.41 7.71 15.72
CA VAL A 55 7.68 7.77 16.99
C VAL A 55 8.35 6.90 18.06
N VAL A 56 8.75 5.68 17.70
CA VAL A 56 9.46 4.77 18.62
C VAL A 56 10.83 5.34 19.02
N ALA A 57 11.59 5.88 18.06
CA ALA A 57 12.88 6.49 18.35
C ALA A 57 12.75 7.68 19.31
N VAL A 58 11.78 8.57 19.09
CA VAL A 58 11.54 9.71 19.98
C VAL A 58 11.03 9.24 21.35
N ALA A 59 10.17 8.23 21.41
CA ALA A 59 9.74 7.63 22.68
C ALA A 59 10.91 7.03 23.47
N LEU A 60 11.88 6.40 22.79
CA LEU A 60 13.11 5.93 23.42
C LEU A 60 13.95 7.09 23.96
N VAL A 61 14.05 8.20 23.24
CA VAL A 61 14.73 9.40 23.74
C VAL A 61 14.05 9.88 25.03
N PHE A 62 12.72 9.95 25.07
CA PHE A 62 11.99 10.29 26.30
C PHE A 62 12.23 9.32 27.46
N ALA A 63 12.36 8.03 27.17
CA ALA A 63 12.58 7.02 28.21
C ALA A 63 14.03 6.98 28.73
N THR A 64 15.00 7.31 27.88
CA THR A 64 16.44 7.16 28.19
C THR A 64 17.16 8.47 28.51
N SER A 65 16.62 9.60 28.05
CA SER A 65 17.30 10.90 28.18
C SER A 65 16.86 11.64 29.42
N THR A 66 17.84 12.21 30.11
CA THR A 66 17.60 13.23 31.14
C THR A 66 17.70 14.60 30.49
N PHE A 67 16.57 15.30 30.40
CA PHE A 67 16.51 16.65 29.82
C PHE A 67 17.14 17.66 30.79
N LYS A 68 18.47 17.75 30.75
CA LYS A 68 19.26 18.72 31.52
C LYS A 68 19.80 19.81 30.61
N ASP A 69 20.19 20.91 31.23
CA ASP A 69 20.82 22.03 30.54
C ASP A 69 22.05 21.55 29.77
N SER A 70 22.00 21.70 28.45
CA SER A 70 22.95 21.12 27.51
C SER A 70 23.10 22.08 26.33
N PHE A 71 24.33 22.25 25.83
CA PHE A 71 24.63 23.16 24.72
C PHE A 71 24.18 24.62 24.95
N GLY A 72 24.14 25.07 26.22
CA GLY A 72 23.68 26.42 26.56
C GLY A 72 22.16 26.62 26.48
N ILE A 73 21.40 25.55 26.26
CA ILE A 73 19.94 25.55 26.21
C ILE A 73 19.39 24.85 27.45
N LYS A 74 18.35 25.43 28.06
CA LYS A 74 17.68 24.87 29.24
C LYS A 74 17.03 23.51 28.93
N GLY A 75 17.05 22.60 29.89
CA GLY A 75 16.41 21.28 29.77
C GLY A 75 14.93 21.36 29.36
N ASP A 76 14.19 22.35 29.88
CA ASP A 76 12.78 22.57 29.55
C ASP A 76 12.55 22.85 28.06
N VAL A 77 13.48 23.55 27.41
CA VAL A 77 13.39 23.86 25.98
C VAL A 77 13.63 22.60 25.15
N TRP A 78 14.57 21.75 25.57
CA TRP A 78 14.79 20.44 24.95
C TRP A 78 13.56 19.54 25.08
N LEU A 79 12.95 19.51 26.26
CA LEU A 79 11.71 18.76 26.50
C LEU A 79 10.59 19.23 25.57
N ALA A 80 10.37 20.55 25.47
CA ALA A 80 9.36 21.13 24.59
C ALA A 80 9.62 20.80 23.11
N PHE A 81 10.87 20.85 22.67
CA PHE A 81 11.27 20.48 21.31
C PHE A 81 10.92 19.02 20.98
N PHE A 82 11.35 18.07 21.82
CA PHE A 82 11.06 16.65 21.60
C PHE A 82 9.56 16.36 21.71
N MET A 83 8.82 17.11 22.55
CA MET A 83 7.37 16.97 22.67
C MET A 83 6.66 17.43 21.38
N PHE A 84 7.08 18.55 20.80
CA PHE A 84 6.56 19.01 19.52
C PHE A 84 6.92 18.04 18.39
N LEU A 85 8.15 17.52 18.38
CA LEU A 85 8.61 16.53 17.41
C LEU A 85 7.78 15.24 17.49
N MET A 86 7.50 14.76 18.69
CA MET A 86 6.62 13.61 18.93
C MET A 86 5.21 13.86 18.40
N ALA A 87 4.63 15.02 18.70
CA ALA A 87 3.30 15.38 18.20
C ALA A 87 3.25 15.40 16.67
N ALA A 88 4.26 15.99 16.02
CA ALA A 88 4.35 16.01 14.56
C ALA A 88 4.39 14.60 13.94
N PHE A 89 5.20 13.70 14.49
CA PHE A 89 5.27 12.32 13.99
C PHE A 89 4.01 11.51 14.28
N VAL A 90 3.34 11.74 15.42
CA VAL A 90 2.05 11.10 15.72
C VAL A 90 0.97 11.57 14.75
N VAL A 91 0.90 12.86 14.45
CA VAL A 91 -0.03 13.40 13.45
C VAL A 91 0.25 12.80 12.07
N TRP A 92 1.52 12.72 11.67
CA TRP A 92 1.91 12.07 10.42
C TRP A 92 1.47 10.59 10.39
N LEU A 93 1.78 9.85 11.46
CA LEU A 93 1.41 8.43 11.58
C LEU A 93 -0.10 8.24 11.46
N ALA A 94 -0.89 9.08 12.13
CA ALA A 94 -2.35 9.06 12.05
C ALA A 94 -2.84 9.31 10.62
N LEU A 95 -2.30 10.32 9.93
CA LEU A 95 -2.65 10.59 8.53
C LEU A 95 -2.28 9.42 7.59
N SER A 96 -1.11 8.80 7.79
CA SER A 96 -0.68 7.62 7.04
C SER A 96 -1.59 6.41 7.29
N LEU A 97 -2.01 6.18 8.53
CA LEU A 97 -2.95 5.10 8.88
C LEU A 97 -4.35 5.34 8.32
N LEU A 98 -4.84 6.58 8.32
CA LEU A 98 -6.12 6.94 7.71
C LEU A 98 -6.09 6.74 6.18
N LYS A 99 -4.97 7.06 5.52
CA LYS A 99 -4.78 6.76 4.08
C LYS A 99 -4.76 5.26 3.81
N LEU A 100 -4.09 4.48 4.67
CA LEU A 100 -4.02 3.02 4.56
C LEU A 100 -5.41 2.38 4.62
N ARG A 101 -6.25 2.79 5.59
CA ARG A 101 -7.60 2.25 5.77
C ARG A 101 -8.52 2.48 4.56
N ARG A 102 -8.20 3.46 3.71
CA ARG A 102 -9.02 3.84 2.55
C ARG A 102 -8.65 3.06 1.27
N ARG A 103 -7.58 2.26 1.25
CA ARG A 103 -7.05 1.64 0.01
C ARG A 103 -7.23 0.11 -0.04
N SER A 104 -8.17 -0.26 -0.89
CA SER A 104 -8.47 -1.50 -1.63
C SER A 104 -7.90 -2.88 -1.25
N SER A 105 -8.85 -3.80 -1.10
CA SER A 105 -8.79 -5.25 -1.31
C SER A 105 -8.38 -5.64 -2.75
N ILE A 106 -7.84 -6.85 -2.91
CA ILE A 106 -7.59 -7.54 -4.18
C ILE A 106 -8.83 -7.54 -5.09
N ASP A 107 -10.03 -7.53 -4.52
CA ASP A 107 -11.29 -7.45 -5.28
C ASP A 107 -11.38 -6.20 -6.15
N ALA A 108 -10.82 -5.08 -5.68
CA ALA A 108 -10.79 -3.84 -6.45
C ALA A 108 -9.81 -3.93 -7.63
N LEU A 109 -8.76 -4.74 -7.54
CA LEU A 109 -7.86 -5.01 -8.67
C LEU A 109 -8.60 -5.83 -9.74
N ILE A 110 -9.31 -6.88 -9.31
CA ILE A 110 -10.13 -7.71 -10.21
C ILE A 110 -11.21 -6.87 -10.87
N GLU A 111 -11.87 -5.99 -10.12
CA GLU A 111 -12.91 -5.10 -10.63
C GLU A 111 -12.35 -4.02 -11.58
N ALA A 112 -11.16 -3.48 -11.32
CA ALA A 112 -10.49 -2.55 -12.22
C ALA A 112 -10.13 -3.21 -13.57
N ILE A 113 -9.68 -4.47 -13.54
CA ILE A 113 -9.41 -5.25 -14.76
C ILE A 113 -10.70 -5.49 -15.54
N LYS A 114 -11.83 -5.78 -14.86
CA LYS A 114 -13.14 -5.95 -15.49
C LYS A 114 -13.67 -4.66 -16.14
N ARG A 115 -13.63 -3.52 -15.43
CA ARG A 115 -14.14 -2.23 -15.96
C ARG A 115 -13.37 -1.70 -17.16
N LYS A 116 -12.07 -1.97 -17.28
CA LYS A 116 -11.27 -1.52 -18.43
C LYS A 116 -11.66 -2.19 -19.76
N LYS A 117 -12.47 -3.25 -19.72
CA LYS A 117 -13.04 -3.91 -20.91
C LYS A 117 -14.25 -3.14 -21.47
N THR A 118 -14.96 -2.37 -20.65
CA THR A 118 -16.26 -1.77 -21.00
C THR A 118 -16.17 -0.40 -21.67
N ASN A 119 -15.01 0.28 -21.61
CA ASN A 119 -14.83 1.65 -22.14
C ASN A 119 -14.13 1.68 -23.52
N GLY A 120 -14.21 0.61 -24.30
CA GLY A 120 -13.76 0.58 -25.69
C GLY A 120 -14.96 0.55 -26.63
N HIS A 121 -15.60 1.70 -26.82
CA HIS A 121 -16.43 1.98 -27.99
C HIS A 121 -15.61 2.78 -29.00
#